data_AF-A0A0D8G9M9-F1
#
_entry.id   AF-A0A0D8G9M9-F1
#
_cell.length_a   1.000
_cell.length_b   1.000
_cell.length_c   1.000
_cell.angle_alpha   90.00
_cell.angle_beta   90.00
_cell.angle_gamma   90.00
#
_symmetry.space_group_name_H-M   'P 1'
#
loop_
_entity.id
_entity.type
_entity.pdbx_description
1 polymer ?
#
loop_
_entity_poly.entity_id
_entity_poly.type
_entity_poly.pdbx_seq_one_letter_code
_entity_poly.pdbx_strand_id
1 'polypeptide(L)'
;MAQSFISNKEQGFTLIELIVALALGLILVAAATQLFIGGLLSSRLQKANAEIQDSGIFGLEYMARDIRLLNYGNVVNPQLTDTTPWGGIVLTGSTATNANNINFIPKVDTNTYIPEALLSRGAGDTVSTVNNHWKGLSNIQNSSNAEVQSDQLTIQFIAPTNMTNCEGVNVLAGDLIVQRYFLRVDNNGSSQQDYALACDANTPAVSATAQPDIVNGLGDAGQIILPRIDHFHVLLGAKNAAGNFAYYTIPQYRVAAQAARDASPAVAAPRILSIQISVLARSTNNAQNKAIDPNQSFLMLDQNVHAADNRTRFLRRVYSVTIALRNAMGETI
;
A
#
# COMPACT_ATOMS: atom_id res chain seq x y z
N MET A 1 92.69 1.11 28.89
CA MET A 1 91.57 1.78 28.20
C MET A 1 90.30 1.05 28.63
N ALA A 2 89.69 1.46 29.75
CA ALA A 2 88.52 0.77 30.31
C ALA A 2 87.24 1.43 29.79
N GLN A 3 86.47 0.70 28.99
CA GLN A 3 85.14 1.12 28.57
C GLN A 3 84.18 0.97 29.76
N SER A 4 83.64 2.10 30.22
CA SER A 4 82.56 2.16 31.20
C SER A 4 81.26 1.74 30.51
N PHE A 5 80.73 0.58 30.89
CA PHE A 5 79.35 0.20 30.57
C PHE A 5 78.41 0.91 31.56
N ILE A 6 77.75 1.96 31.10
CA ILE A 6 76.67 2.61 31.84
C ILE A 6 75.47 1.64 31.82
N SER A 7 75.28 0.90 32.91
CA SER A 7 74.07 0.12 33.13
C SER A 7 72.95 1.07 33.53
N ASN A 8 72.08 1.44 32.59
CA ASN A 8 70.83 2.12 32.92
C ASN A 8 70.00 1.19 33.81
N LYS A 9 69.71 1.61 35.05
CA LYS A 9 68.71 0.96 35.89
C LYS A 9 67.34 1.27 35.30
N GLU A 10 66.72 0.29 34.67
CA GLU A 10 65.29 0.33 34.33
C GLU A 10 64.49 0.52 35.63
N GLN A 11 63.86 1.69 35.79
CA GLN A 11 62.96 1.94 36.92
C GLN A 11 61.66 1.17 36.65
N GLY A 12 61.36 0.18 37.47
CA GLY A 12 60.12 -0.59 37.36
C GLY A 12 58.89 0.29 37.56
N PHE A 13 57.82 0.00 36.81
CA PHE A 13 56.54 0.68 36.93
C PHE A 13 55.94 0.54 38.33
N THR A 14 55.36 1.63 38.83
CA THR A 14 54.58 1.61 40.07
C THR A 14 53.20 1.01 39.84
N LEU A 15 52.62 0.39 40.86
CA LEU A 15 51.24 -0.13 40.81
C LEU A 15 50.24 0.98 40.40
N ILE A 16 50.50 2.22 40.84
CA ILE A 16 49.62 3.35 40.54
C ILE A 16 49.68 3.77 39.06
N GLU A 17 50.84 3.75 38.42
CA GLU A 17 50.96 4.01 36.99
C GLU A 17 50.24 2.94 36.16
N LEU A 18 50.29 1.67 36.58
CA LEU A 18 49.54 0.59 35.92
C LEU A 18 48.02 0.82 36.03
N ILE A 19 47.53 1.18 37.22
CA ILE A 19 46.10 1.46 37.44
C ILE A 19 45.66 2.68 36.62
N VAL A 20 46.47 3.74 36.59
CA VAL A 20 46.18 4.95 35.80
C VAL A 20 46.19 4.65 34.30
N ALA A 21 47.18 3.91 33.80
CA ALA A 21 47.25 3.51 32.39
C ALA A 21 46.05 2.65 31.98
N LEU A 22 45.65 1.70 32.82
CA LEU A 22 44.48 0.85 32.57
C LEU A 22 43.18 1.66 32.61
N ALA A 23 43.03 2.57 33.58
CA ALA A 23 41.87 3.45 33.67
C ALA A 23 41.75 4.36 32.44
N LEU A 24 42.83 5.01 32.00
CA LEU A 24 42.84 5.85 30.81
C LEU A 24 42.60 5.03 29.53
N GLY A 25 43.17 3.84 29.43
CA GLY A 25 42.93 2.90 28.32
C GLY A 25 41.45 2.52 28.21
N LEU A 26 40.79 2.19 29.32
CA LEU A 26 39.36 1.88 29.33
C LEU A 26 38.50 3.06 28.89
N ILE A 27 38.83 4.28 29.32
CA ILE A 27 38.10 5.49 28.91
C ILE A 27 38.22 5.72 27.39
N LEU A 28 39.42 5.58 26.83
CA LEU A 28 39.66 5.74 25.39
C LEU A 28 38.92 4.67 24.58
N VAL A 29 38.98 3.40 25.00
CA VAL A 29 38.25 2.31 24.34
C VAL A 29 36.74 2.53 24.41
N ALA A 30 36.21 2.97 25.56
CA ALA A 30 34.78 3.27 25.70
C ALA A 30 34.33 4.40 24.76
N ALA A 31 35.10 5.49 24.69
CA ALA A 31 34.81 6.61 23.79
C ALA A 31 34.88 6.20 22.31
N ALA A 32 35.92 5.46 21.90
CA ALA A 32 36.07 4.96 20.55
C ALA A 32 34.93 4.01 20.15
N THR A 33 34.54 3.11 21.07
CA THR A 33 33.42 2.18 20.86
C THR A 33 32.10 2.94 20.70
N GLN A 34 31.87 3.99 21.48
CA GLN A 34 30.67 4.83 21.38
C GLN A 34 30.60 5.56 20.02
N LEU A 35 31.72 6.12 19.54
CA LEU A 35 31.78 6.74 18.21
C LEU A 35 31.51 5.73 17.10
N PHE A 36 32.10 4.54 17.21
CA PHE A 36 31.89 3.46 16.24
C PHE A 36 30.42 3.00 16.18
N ILE A 37 29.79 2.77 17.34
CA ILE A 37 28.36 2.43 17.43
C ILE A 37 27.50 3.55 16.83
N GLY A 38 27.82 4.81 17.14
CA GLY A 38 27.14 5.97 16.55
C GLY A 38 27.23 5.99 15.02
N GLY A 39 28.40 5.70 14.47
CA GLY A 39 28.62 5.57 13.02
C GLY A 39 27.78 4.46 12.39
N LEU A 40 27.73 3.27 13.03
CA LEU A 40 26.88 2.16 12.57
C LEU A 40 25.39 2.51 12.57
N LEU A 41 24.89 3.15 13.64
CA LEU A 41 23.49 3.57 13.73
C LEU A 41 23.14 4.67 12.72
N SER A 42 24.06 5.58 12.43
CA SER A 42 23.90 6.61 11.40
C SER A 42 23.84 5.98 10.00
N SER A 43 24.75 5.05 9.69
CA SER A 43 24.75 4.33 8.42
C SER A 43 23.46 3.54 8.18
N ARG A 44 22.95 2.83 9.22
CA ARG A 44 21.66 2.13 9.14
C ARG A 44 20.50 3.06 8.88
N LEU A 45 20.49 4.23 9.52
CA LEU A 45 19.46 5.25 9.32
C LEU A 45 19.50 5.84 7.91
N GLN A 46 20.70 6.11 7.36
CA GLN A 46 20.86 6.60 5.99
C GLN A 46 20.36 5.56 4.98
N LYS A 47 20.69 4.28 5.18
CA LYS A 47 20.18 3.18 4.35
C LYS A 47 18.66 3.07 4.42
N ALA A 48 18.07 3.13 5.62
CA ALA A 48 16.63 3.11 5.80
C ALA A 48 15.93 4.28 5.07
N ASN A 49 16.53 5.48 5.10
CA ASN A 49 16.00 6.66 4.39
C ASN A 49 16.09 6.52 2.86
N ALA A 50 17.17 5.94 2.34
CA ALA A 50 17.31 5.71 0.90
C ALA A 50 16.26 4.69 0.40
N GLU A 51 16.13 3.56 1.09
CA GLU A 51 15.18 2.49 0.73
C GLU A 51 13.73 2.97 0.69
N ILE A 52 13.31 3.75 1.69
CA ILE A 52 11.94 4.27 1.77
C ILE A 52 11.65 5.26 0.64
N GLN A 53 12.63 6.09 0.28
CA GLN A 53 12.47 7.07 -0.81
C GLN A 53 12.30 6.39 -2.17
N ASP A 54 13.13 5.41 -2.47
CA ASP A 54 13.05 4.66 -3.73
C ASP A 54 11.72 3.90 -3.80
N SER A 55 11.38 3.15 -2.74
CA SER A 55 10.20 2.29 -2.77
C SER A 55 8.90 3.11 -2.86
N GLY A 56 8.74 4.17 -2.07
CA GLY A 56 7.48 4.90 -1.97
C GLY A 56 7.08 5.71 -3.22
N ILE A 57 8.04 6.29 -3.93
CA ILE A 57 7.77 7.18 -5.07
C ILE A 57 7.44 6.38 -6.34
N PHE A 58 8.16 5.30 -6.63
CA PHE A 58 8.00 4.59 -7.90
C PHE A 58 6.71 3.78 -7.99
N GLY A 59 6.32 3.05 -6.93
CA GLY A 59 5.15 2.17 -7.04
C GLY A 59 3.80 2.90 -7.03
N LEU A 60 3.66 4.02 -6.31
CA LEU A 60 2.42 4.80 -6.35
C LEU A 60 2.18 5.44 -7.72
N GLU A 61 3.24 5.87 -8.42
CA GLU A 61 3.09 6.45 -9.76
C GLU A 61 2.65 5.40 -10.80
N TYR A 62 3.07 4.14 -10.63
CA TYR A 62 2.58 3.03 -11.43
C TYR A 62 1.07 2.82 -11.25
N MET A 63 0.60 2.76 -10.00
CA MET A 63 -0.83 2.67 -9.70
C MET A 63 -1.60 3.88 -10.24
N ALA A 64 -1.07 5.09 -10.04
CA ALA A 64 -1.70 6.32 -10.50
C ALA A 64 -1.86 6.36 -12.03
N ARG A 65 -0.91 5.79 -12.78
CA ARG A 65 -1.00 5.64 -14.24
C ARG A 65 -2.22 4.81 -14.64
N ASP A 66 -2.36 3.61 -14.08
CA ASP A 66 -3.46 2.71 -14.42
C ASP A 66 -4.81 3.26 -13.93
N ILE A 67 -4.83 3.90 -12.77
CA ILE A 67 -6.03 4.54 -12.24
C ILE A 67 -6.51 5.70 -13.14
N ARG A 68 -5.60 6.42 -13.80
CA ARG A 68 -5.99 7.46 -14.77
C ARG A 68 -6.68 6.89 -16.01
N LEU A 69 -6.52 5.58 -16.29
CA LEU A 69 -7.20 4.88 -17.38
C LEU A 69 -8.58 4.37 -16.99
N LEU A 70 -8.98 4.47 -15.72
CA LEU A 70 -10.33 4.09 -15.29
C LEU A 70 -11.40 4.72 -16.17
N ASN A 71 -12.43 3.93 -16.47
CA ASN A 71 -13.56 4.31 -17.34
C ASN A 71 -13.18 4.68 -18.79
N TYR A 72 -11.92 4.45 -19.22
CA TYR A 72 -11.54 4.60 -20.61
C TYR A 72 -12.33 3.61 -21.48
N GLY A 73 -12.87 4.09 -22.60
CA GLY A 73 -13.71 3.30 -23.51
C GLY A 73 -15.19 3.20 -23.11
N ASN A 74 -15.58 3.55 -21.88
CA ASN A 74 -16.98 3.52 -21.44
C ASN A 74 -17.72 4.82 -21.82
N VAL A 75 -17.79 5.11 -23.11
CA VAL A 75 -18.38 6.34 -23.64
C VAL A 75 -19.90 6.43 -23.44
N VAL A 76 -20.57 5.29 -23.27
CA VAL A 76 -22.02 5.20 -23.03
C VAL A 76 -22.35 5.57 -21.58
N ASN A 77 -21.48 5.24 -20.63
CA ASN A 77 -21.67 5.51 -19.21
C ASN A 77 -20.49 6.34 -18.65
N PRO A 78 -20.43 7.65 -18.97
CA PRO A 78 -19.32 8.50 -18.53
C PRO A 78 -19.38 8.87 -17.05
N GLN A 79 -20.50 8.63 -16.38
CA GLN A 79 -20.65 8.85 -14.94
C GLN A 79 -20.28 7.56 -14.20
N LEU A 80 -19.29 7.65 -13.32
CA LEU A 80 -18.83 6.51 -12.53
C LEU A 80 -19.55 6.46 -11.18
N THR A 81 -20.27 5.37 -10.93
CA THR A 81 -20.90 5.03 -9.65
C THR A 81 -20.60 3.57 -9.28
N ASP A 82 -21.10 3.09 -8.15
CA ASP A 82 -21.02 1.68 -7.75
C ASP A 82 -21.76 0.72 -8.69
N THR A 83 -22.58 1.22 -9.62
CA THR A 83 -23.42 0.40 -10.51
C THR A 83 -23.23 0.72 -11.99
N THR A 84 -22.25 1.56 -12.34
CA THR A 84 -21.92 1.88 -13.73
C THR A 84 -21.42 0.62 -14.43
N PRO A 85 -22.12 0.07 -15.44
CA PRO A 85 -21.68 -1.13 -16.14
C PRO A 85 -20.28 -0.94 -16.72
N TRP A 86 -19.39 -1.90 -16.48
CA TRP A 86 -17.98 -1.83 -16.88
C TRP A 86 -17.22 -0.61 -16.31
N GLY A 87 -17.75 -0.02 -15.24
CA GLY A 87 -17.25 1.17 -14.61
C GLY A 87 -15.92 0.93 -13.88
N GLY A 88 -15.07 1.94 -13.90
CA GLY A 88 -13.70 1.90 -13.42
C GLY A 88 -13.44 1.16 -12.09
N ILE A 89 -13.98 1.63 -10.97
CA ILE A 89 -13.72 0.99 -9.66
C ILE A 89 -14.72 -0.14 -9.45
N VAL A 90 -14.24 -1.36 -9.25
CA VAL A 90 -15.07 -2.54 -9.03
C VAL A 90 -15.58 -2.55 -7.59
N LEU A 91 -16.86 -2.24 -7.41
CA LEU A 91 -17.52 -2.08 -6.09
C LEU A 91 -18.63 -3.10 -5.88
N THR A 92 -19.30 -3.50 -6.97
CA THR A 92 -20.41 -4.45 -6.99
C THR A 92 -20.19 -5.44 -8.12
N GLY A 93 -20.55 -6.69 -7.88
CA GLY A 93 -20.50 -7.73 -8.91
C GLY A 93 -21.78 -8.53 -8.90
N SER A 94 -22.04 -9.25 -10.00
CA SER A 94 -23.16 -10.19 -10.08
C SER A 94 -23.07 -11.23 -8.97
N THR A 95 -24.21 -11.59 -8.38
CA THR A 95 -24.36 -12.67 -7.40
C THR A 95 -25.49 -13.61 -7.82
N ALA A 96 -25.67 -14.71 -7.08
CA ALA A 96 -26.79 -15.64 -7.31
C ALA A 96 -28.18 -15.00 -7.15
N THR A 97 -28.27 -13.88 -6.43
CA THR A 97 -29.54 -13.21 -6.11
C THR A 97 -29.65 -11.82 -6.71
N ASN A 98 -28.57 -11.26 -7.27
CA ASN A 98 -28.58 -9.94 -7.89
C ASN A 98 -27.62 -9.87 -9.10
N ALA A 99 -28.19 -9.67 -10.29
CA ALA A 99 -27.44 -9.40 -11.53
C ALA A 99 -27.73 -8.00 -12.10
N ASN A 100 -28.50 -7.17 -11.38
CA ASN A 100 -28.86 -5.82 -11.79
C ASN A 100 -28.07 -4.80 -10.96
N ASN A 101 -27.86 -3.59 -11.51
CA ASN A 101 -27.15 -2.51 -10.80
C ASN A 101 -25.76 -2.94 -10.31
N ILE A 102 -24.97 -3.56 -11.18
CA ILE A 102 -23.61 -4.01 -10.90
C ILE A 102 -22.61 -3.29 -11.80
N ASN A 103 -21.37 -3.12 -11.34
CA ASN A 103 -20.31 -2.56 -12.18
C ASN A 103 -19.32 -3.61 -12.72
N PHE A 104 -19.18 -4.76 -12.06
CA PHE A 104 -18.46 -5.92 -12.58
C PHE A 104 -19.43 -6.98 -13.13
N ILE A 105 -19.36 -7.21 -14.44
CA ILE A 105 -20.27 -8.07 -15.20
C ILE A 105 -19.71 -9.47 -15.50
N PRO A 106 -18.42 -9.65 -15.83
CA PRO A 106 -17.89 -10.96 -16.20
C PRO A 106 -18.00 -12.01 -15.09
N LYS A 107 -17.96 -13.28 -15.49
CA LYS A 107 -17.62 -14.40 -14.60
C LYS A 107 -16.14 -14.37 -14.25
N VAL A 108 -15.75 -15.04 -13.15
CA VAL A 108 -14.35 -15.15 -12.74
C VAL A 108 -13.92 -16.60 -12.73
N ASP A 109 -13.00 -16.97 -13.62
CA ASP A 109 -12.60 -18.35 -13.88
C ASP A 109 -13.81 -19.28 -14.06
N THR A 110 -13.87 -20.38 -13.31
CA THR A 110 -15.00 -21.31 -13.28
C THR A 110 -16.15 -20.83 -12.40
N ASN A 111 -15.99 -19.72 -11.66
CA ASN A 111 -17.04 -19.18 -10.81
C ASN A 111 -18.03 -18.38 -11.64
N THR A 112 -19.32 -18.61 -11.39
CA THR A 112 -20.39 -17.85 -12.05
C THR A 112 -20.40 -16.37 -11.63
N TYR A 113 -19.76 -16.04 -10.51
CA TYR A 113 -19.80 -14.73 -9.86
C TYR A 113 -18.41 -14.37 -9.32
N ILE A 114 -18.08 -13.08 -9.29
CA ILE A 114 -16.89 -12.60 -8.60
C ILE A 114 -17.05 -12.79 -7.08
N PRO A 115 -16.11 -13.43 -6.38
CA PRO A 115 -16.14 -13.48 -4.92
C PRO A 115 -16.07 -12.07 -4.34
N GLU A 116 -16.90 -11.80 -3.33
CA GLU A 116 -16.97 -10.49 -2.68
C GLU A 116 -15.61 -9.98 -2.21
N ALA A 117 -14.75 -10.85 -1.70
CA ALA A 117 -13.42 -10.49 -1.22
C ALA A 117 -12.41 -10.14 -2.34
N LEU A 118 -12.79 -10.22 -3.61
CA LEU A 118 -12.02 -9.71 -4.76
C LEU A 118 -12.50 -8.32 -5.23
N LEU A 119 -13.63 -7.84 -4.73
CA LEU A 119 -14.11 -6.47 -5.01
C LEU A 119 -13.27 -5.45 -4.22
N SER A 120 -13.49 -4.17 -4.47
CA SER A 120 -12.94 -3.12 -3.61
C SER A 120 -13.53 -3.23 -2.20
N ARG A 121 -12.65 -3.24 -1.19
CA ARG A 121 -12.97 -3.51 0.22
C ARG A 121 -12.21 -2.55 1.13
N GLY A 122 -12.76 -2.29 2.30
CA GLY A 122 -12.07 -1.47 3.29
C GLY A 122 -12.55 -1.72 4.72
N ALA A 123 -11.96 -0.98 5.66
CA ALA A 123 -12.27 -1.14 7.08
C ALA A 123 -13.78 -1.10 7.38
N GLY A 124 -14.28 -2.16 8.02
CA GLY A 124 -15.70 -2.39 8.28
C GLY A 124 -16.34 -3.46 7.38
N ASP A 125 -15.66 -3.88 6.32
CA ASP A 125 -16.07 -5.03 5.52
C ASP A 125 -15.71 -6.36 6.18
N THR A 126 -16.46 -7.41 5.82
CA THR A 126 -16.17 -8.77 6.29
C THR A 126 -14.91 -9.31 5.62
N VAL A 127 -13.93 -9.72 6.43
CA VAL A 127 -12.67 -10.31 5.94
C VAL A 127 -12.87 -11.76 5.48
N SER A 128 -12.08 -12.18 4.50
CA SER A 128 -12.09 -13.56 4.00
C SER A 128 -11.11 -14.46 4.74
N THR A 129 -11.40 -15.76 4.78
CA THR A 129 -10.44 -16.79 5.23
C THR A 129 -9.70 -17.46 4.06
N VAL A 130 -10.17 -17.24 2.83
CA VAL A 130 -9.60 -17.81 1.60
C VAL A 130 -8.24 -17.18 1.31
N ASN A 131 -7.30 -17.95 0.77
CA ASN A 131 -5.99 -17.44 0.40
C ASN A 131 -6.10 -16.39 -0.71
N ASN A 132 -5.25 -15.36 -0.63
CA ASN A 132 -5.17 -14.23 -1.56
C ASN A 132 -6.41 -13.34 -1.71
N HIS A 133 -7.53 -13.73 -1.10
CA HIS A 133 -8.67 -12.86 -0.90
C HIS A 133 -8.35 -11.78 0.14
N TRP A 134 -9.12 -10.69 0.14
CA TRP A 134 -8.93 -9.61 1.09
C TRP A 134 -9.09 -10.08 2.55
N LYS A 135 -8.05 -9.82 3.35
CA LYS A 135 -7.95 -10.16 4.77
C LYS A 135 -7.82 -8.94 5.69
N GLY A 136 -7.83 -7.72 5.13
CA GLY A 136 -7.64 -6.50 5.89
C GLY A 136 -6.28 -6.41 6.62
N LEU A 137 -5.23 -7.08 6.10
CA LEU A 137 -3.92 -7.14 6.75
C LEU A 137 -3.32 -5.75 6.94
N SER A 138 -2.75 -5.48 8.11
CA SER A 138 -2.26 -4.16 8.50
C SER A 138 -1.39 -4.26 9.75
N ASN A 139 -0.41 -3.36 9.89
CA ASN A 139 0.45 -3.25 11.07
C ASN A 139 0.25 -1.94 11.82
N ILE A 140 -0.92 -1.31 11.68
CA ILE A 140 -1.22 -0.02 12.31
C ILE A 140 -2.40 -0.10 13.29
N GLN A 141 -2.43 0.87 14.19
CA GLN A 141 -3.51 1.11 15.11
C GLN A 141 -3.93 2.59 15.05
N ASN A 142 -5.19 2.86 15.39
CA ASN A 142 -5.69 4.23 15.51
C ASN A 142 -5.32 4.84 16.88
N SER A 143 -5.71 6.10 17.11
CA SER A 143 -5.46 6.82 18.37
C SER A 143 -6.03 6.15 19.63
N SER A 144 -6.97 5.22 19.48
CA SER A 144 -7.55 4.42 20.57
C SER A 144 -6.88 3.05 20.73
N ASN A 145 -5.74 2.81 20.06
CA ASN A 145 -5.02 1.54 19.98
C ASN A 145 -5.83 0.37 19.38
N ALA A 146 -6.89 0.66 18.61
CA ALA A 146 -7.61 -0.38 17.90
C ALA A 146 -6.95 -0.64 16.54
N GLU A 147 -6.89 -1.92 16.14
CA GLU A 147 -6.38 -2.32 14.83
C GLU A 147 -7.21 -1.68 13.72
N VAL A 148 -6.52 -1.25 12.66
CA VAL A 148 -7.15 -0.67 11.47
C VAL A 148 -6.82 -1.55 10.27
N GLN A 149 -7.85 -2.09 9.62
CA GLN A 149 -7.72 -2.92 8.44
C GLN A 149 -7.27 -2.10 7.23
N SER A 150 -6.33 -2.61 6.44
CA SER A 150 -5.98 -1.98 5.15
C SER A 150 -7.04 -2.26 4.09
N ASP A 151 -7.15 -1.33 3.15
CA ASP A 151 -8.08 -1.43 2.04
C ASP A 151 -7.59 -2.39 0.95
N GLN A 152 -8.48 -2.70 0.02
CA GLN A 152 -8.20 -3.30 -1.25
C GLN A 152 -8.92 -2.52 -2.33
N LEU A 153 -8.21 -2.20 -3.41
CA LEU A 153 -8.75 -1.47 -4.54
C LEU A 153 -8.73 -2.38 -5.76
N THR A 154 -9.91 -2.71 -6.27
CA THR A 154 -10.07 -3.44 -7.53
C THR A 154 -10.56 -2.47 -8.59
N ILE A 155 -9.83 -2.40 -9.69
CA ILE A 155 -10.09 -1.50 -10.81
C ILE A 155 -10.27 -2.28 -12.11
N GLN A 156 -10.96 -1.66 -13.05
CA GLN A 156 -11.08 -2.16 -14.41
C GLN A 156 -11.05 -1.02 -15.45
N PHE A 157 -10.48 -1.29 -16.62
CA PHE A 157 -10.47 -0.36 -17.74
C PHE A 157 -10.17 -1.08 -19.05
N ILE A 158 -10.44 -0.42 -20.17
CA ILE A 158 -10.03 -0.91 -21.49
C ILE A 158 -8.62 -0.40 -21.81
N ALA A 159 -7.73 -1.28 -22.24
CA ALA A 159 -6.38 -0.93 -22.64
C ALA A 159 -6.42 0.04 -23.84
N PRO A 160 -5.89 1.27 -23.74
CA PRO A 160 -5.92 2.24 -24.84
C PRO A 160 -4.93 1.89 -25.96
N THR A 161 -3.84 1.22 -25.60
CA THR A 161 -2.76 0.78 -26.49
C THR A 161 -2.27 -0.57 -26.01
N ASN A 162 -1.43 -1.24 -26.81
CA ASN A 162 -0.66 -2.36 -26.30
C ASN A 162 0.17 -1.89 -25.10
N MET A 163 0.06 -2.60 -23.99
CA MET A 163 0.70 -2.22 -22.74
C MET A 163 1.00 -3.48 -21.92
N THR A 164 1.40 -3.28 -20.67
CA THR A 164 1.64 -4.34 -19.71
C THR A 164 0.76 -4.08 -18.50
N ASN A 165 0.10 -5.12 -17.97
CA ASN A 165 -0.65 -5.00 -16.72
C ASN A 165 0.32 -5.01 -15.51
N CYS A 166 -0.19 -4.82 -14.30
CA CYS A 166 0.60 -4.74 -13.07
C CYS A 166 1.38 -6.00 -12.72
N GLU A 167 1.07 -7.12 -13.37
CA GLU A 167 1.79 -8.38 -13.19
C GLU A 167 2.88 -8.62 -14.23
N GLY A 168 3.09 -7.67 -15.14
CA GLY A 168 4.10 -7.82 -16.19
C GLY A 168 3.58 -8.57 -17.43
N VAL A 169 2.28 -8.87 -17.53
CA VAL A 169 1.70 -9.57 -18.68
C VAL A 169 1.35 -8.58 -19.78
N ASN A 170 1.71 -8.90 -21.03
CA ASN A 170 1.38 -8.09 -22.19
C ASN A 170 -0.12 -8.14 -22.48
N VAL A 171 -0.72 -6.97 -22.70
CA VAL A 171 -2.14 -6.77 -23.00
C VAL A 171 -2.29 -6.01 -24.30
N LEU A 172 -3.28 -6.39 -25.11
CA LEU A 172 -3.54 -5.77 -26.41
C LEU A 172 -4.44 -4.54 -26.24
N ALA A 173 -4.30 -3.57 -27.15
CA ALA A 173 -5.25 -2.47 -27.24
C ALA A 173 -6.69 -3.00 -27.40
N GLY A 174 -7.62 -2.51 -26.59
CA GLY A 174 -9.01 -2.95 -26.57
C GLY A 174 -9.33 -4.08 -25.58
N ASP A 175 -8.33 -4.67 -24.90
CA ASP A 175 -8.59 -5.64 -23.84
C ASP A 175 -9.18 -5.02 -22.58
N LEU A 176 -10.10 -5.72 -21.94
CA LEU A 176 -10.46 -5.46 -20.56
C LEU A 176 -9.33 -5.89 -19.63
N ILE A 177 -8.85 -4.92 -18.86
CA ILE A 177 -7.91 -5.11 -17.77
C ILE A 177 -8.68 -4.96 -16.47
N VAL A 178 -8.54 -5.93 -15.57
CA VAL A 178 -9.03 -5.94 -14.20
C VAL A 178 -7.84 -6.17 -13.29
N GLN A 179 -7.61 -5.29 -12.32
CA GLN A 179 -6.43 -5.32 -11.46
C GLN A 179 -6.82 -5.01 -10.03
N ARG A 180 -6.21 -5.71 -9.07
CA ARG A 180 -6.50 -5.62 -7.65
C ARG A 180 -5.24 -5.30 -6.87
N TYR A 181 -5.27 -4.23 -6.11
CA TYR A 181 -4.21 -3.80 -5.21
C TYR A 181 -4.57 -4.11 -3.77
N PHE A 182 -3.74 -4.89 -3.08
CA PHE A 182 -4.02 -5.34 -1.71
C PHE A 182 -2.74 -5.66 -0.95
N LEU A 183 -2.79 -5.60 0.39
CA LEU A 183 -1.68 -6.06 1.21
C LEU A 183 -1.71 -7.58 1.38
N ARG A 184 -0.54 -8.19 1.23
CA ARG A 184 -0.29 -9.59 1.59
C ARG A 184 1.03 -9.73 2.32
N VAL A 185 1.24 -10.89 2.93
CA VAL A 185 2.56 -11.26 3.46
C VAL A 185 3.58 -11.32 2.31
N ASP A 186 4.73 -10.69 2.53
CA ASP A 186 5.90 -10.78 1.69
C ASP A 186 6.68 -12.03 2.09
N ASN A 187 6.69 -13.03 1.21
CA ASN A 187 7.42 -14.28 1.44
C ASN A 187 8.95 -14.09 1.40
N ASN A 188 9.44 -12.94 0.92
CA ASN A 188 10.85 -12.54 1.04
C ASN A 188 11.13 -11.80 2.37
N GLY A 189 10.11 -11.63 3.19
CA GLY A 189 10.18 -11.12 4.55
C GLY A 189 10.78 -12.09 5.55
N SER A 190 11.17 -11.55 6.69
CA SER A 190 11.67 -12.31 7.85
C SER A 190 10.57 -12.57 8.88
N SER A 191 9.42 -11.91 8.76
CA SER A 191 8.29 -11.97 9.69
C SER A 191 6.96 -12.17 8.96
N GLN A 192 5.98 -12.80 9.61
CA GLN A 192 4.60 -12.88 9.11
C GLN A 192 3.87 -11.52 9.11
N GLN A 193 4.49 -10.49 9.69
CA GLN A 193 4.04 -9.09 9.66
C GLN A 193 4.81 -8.26 8.62
N ASP A 194 5.66 -8.88 7.80
CA ASP A 194 6.29 -8.19 6.70
C ASP A 194 5.31 -8.17 5.52
N TYR A 195 4.49 -7.12 5.44
CA TYR A 195 3.52 -6.97 4.36
C TYR A 195 4.11 -6.23 3.16
N ALA A 196 3.55 -6.51 1.99
CA ALA A 196 3.81 -5.83 0.74
C ALA A 196 2.50 -5.53 0.03
N LEU A 197 2.44 -4.40 -0.68
CA LEU A 197 1.36 -4.14 -1.61
C LEU A 197 1.60 -4.96 -2.86
N ALA A 198 0.68 -5.87 -3.12
CA ALA A 198 0.68 -6.70 -4.31
C ALA A 198 -0.39 -6.22 -5.29
N CYS A 199 -0.19 -6.59 -6.55
CA CYS A 199 -1.16 -6.45 -7.60
C CYS A 199 -1.43 -7.80 -8.28
N ASP A 200 -2.70 -8.16 -8.39
CA ASP A 200 -3.22 -9.35 -9.07
C ASP A 200 -4.09 -8.86 -10.23
N ALA A 201 -3.85 -9.37 -11.43
CA ALA A 201 -4.52 -8.93 -12.64
C ALA A 201 -5.12 -10.11 -13.41
N ASN A 202 -6.15 -9.83 -14.21
CA ASN A 202 -6.65 -10.86 -15.08
C ASN A 202 -5.65 -11.24 -16.18
N THR A 203 -5.70 -12.50 -16.59
CA THR A 203 -5.05 -12.99 -17.79
C THR A 203 -5.84 -12.54 -19.03
N PRO A 204 -5.20 -11.81 -19.97
CA PRO A 204 -5.87 -11.40 -21.19
C PRO A 204 -6.18 -12.59 -22.10
N ALA A 205 -7.23 -12.45 -22.92
CA ALA A 205 -7.55 -13.43 -23.93
C ALA A 205 -6.52 -13.40 -25.08
N VAL A 206 -6.52 -14.42 -25.94
CA VAL A 206 -5.66 -14.48 -27.14
C VAL A 206 -6.02 -13.38 -28.15
N SER A 207 -7.21 -12.81 -28.05
CA SER A 207 -7.70 -11.73 -28.90
C SER A 207 -8.33 -10.64 -28.05
N ALA A 208 -8.09 -9.38 -28.44
CA ALA A 208 -8.52 -8.21 -27.69
C ALA A 208 -10.03 -8.23 -27.44
N THR A 209 -10.46 -8.22 -26.17
CA THR A 209 -11.88 -8.30 -25.81
C THR A 209 -12.22 -7.28 -24.71
N ALA A 210 -13.02 -6.27 -25.06
CA ALA A 210 -13.40 -5.21 -24.13
C ALA A 210 -14.49 -5.63 -23.13
N GLN A 211 -15.31 -6.62 -23.48
CA GLN A 211 -16.43 -7.11 -22.67
C GLN A 211 -16.46 -8.65 -22.70
N PRO A 212 -15.48 -9.32 -22.07
CA PRO A 212 -15.43 -10.77 -22.04
C PRO A 212 -16.51 -11.36 -21.13
N ASP A 213 -17.05 -12.52 -21.50
CA ASP A 213 -17.99 -13.26 -20.64
C ASP A 213 -17.31 -13.81 -19.37
N ILE A 214 -16.01 -14.14 -19.47
CA ILE A 214 -15.20 -14.73 -18.41
C ILE A 214 -13.86 -13.98 -18.33
N VAL A 215 -13.49 -13.61 -17.11
CA VAL A 215 -12.18 -13.07 -16.74
C VAL A 215 -11.44 -14.17 -16.00
N ASN A 216 -10.22 -14.51 -16.45
CA ASN A 216 -9.41 -15.56 -15.81
C ASN A 216 -8.25 -14.96 -15.03
N GLY A 217 -7.71 -15.72 -14.07
CA GLY A 217 -6.46 -15.40 -13.36
C GLY A 217 -6.62 -14.41 -12.21
N LEU A 218 -7.84 -14.00 -11.86
CA LEU A 218 -8.07 -13.18 -10.66
C LEU A 218 -8.21 -14.06 -9.42
N GLY A 219 -7.62 -13.60 -8.31
CA GLY A 219 -7.72 -14.25 -7.00
C GLY A 219 -6.47 -15.04 -6.62
N ASP A 220 -5.37 -14.87 -7.34
CA ASP A 220 -4.08 -15.43 -6.98
C ASP A 220 -3.23 -14.46 -6.14
N ALA A 221 -1.98 -14.83 -5.86
CA ALA A 221 -1.12 -14.05 -4.98
C ALA A 221 -0.68 -12.71 -5.59
N GLY A 222 -0.75 -12.53 -6.90
CA GLY A 222 -0.26 -11.37 -7.61
C GLY A 222 1.25 -11.13 -7.48
N GLN A 223 1.72 -10.08 -8.12
CA GLN A 223 3.10 -9.59 -8.03
C GLN A 223 3.25 -8.48 -6.99
N ILE A 224 4.37 -8.48 -6.25
CA ILE A 224 4.67 -7.39 -5.32
C ILE A 224 5.04 -6.14 -6.13
N ILE A 225 4.30 -5.05 -5.92
CA ILE A 225 4.58 -3.74 -6.53
C ILE A 225 5.27 -2.78 -5.56
N LEU A 226 4.99 -2.90 -4.26
CA LEU A 226 5.67 -2.14 -3.20
C LEU A 226 6.00 -3.07 -2.02
N PRO A 227 7.28 -3.31 -1.72
CA PRO A 227 7.67 -4.06 -0.52
C PRO A 227 7.48 -3.21 0.74
N ARG A 228 7.36 -3.88 1.89
CA ARG A 228 7.37 -3.27 3.24
C ARG A 228 6.34 -2.14 3.42
N ILE A 229 5.08 -2.45 3.14
CA ILE A 229 3.95 -1.54 3.36
C ILE A 229 3.19 -2.01 4.60
N ASP A 230 3.15 -1.19 5.65
CA ASP A 230 2.43 -1.50 6.89
C ASP A 230 0.92 -1.27 6.77
N HIS A 231 0.50 -0.34 5.90
CA HIS A 231 -0.92 -0.01 5.70
C HIS A 231 -1.16 0.58 4.31
N PHE A 232 -2.32 0.25 3.72
CA PHE A 232 -2.81 0.80 2.45
C PHE A 232 -4.24 1.31 2.66
N HIS A 233 -4.49 2.55 2.24
CA HIS A 233 -5.75 3.26 2.48
C HIS A 233 -6.22 4.02 1.24
N VAL A 234 -7.53 4.00 0.99
CA VAL A 234 -8.15 4.54 -0.22
C VAL A 234 -9.40 5.34 0.12
N LEU A 235 -9.48 6.58 -0.38
CA LEU A 235 -10.69 7.39 -0.35
C LEU A 235 -11.22 7.66 -1.75
N LEU A 236 -12.53 7.59 -1.89
CA LEU A 236 -13.27 7.93 -3.10
C LEU A 236 -13.82 9.34 -2.96
N GLY A 237 -13.34 10.26 -3.79
CA GLY A 237 -13.90 11.60 -3.89
C GLY A 237 -15.09 11.61 -4.85
N ALA A 238 -16.28 11.86 -4.31
CA ALA A 238 -17.52 11.79 -5.06
C ALA A 238 -18.40 13.03 -4.88
N LYS A 239 -19.14 13.39 -5.92
CA LYS A 239 -20.10 14.50 -5.95
C LYS A 239 -21.52 13.95 -5.94
N ASN A 240 -22.32 14.33 -4.95
CA ASN A 240 -23.72 13.93 -4.86
C ASN A 240 -24.63 14.72 -5.83
N ALA A 241 -25.91 14.33 -5.92
CA ALA A 241 -26.89 14.98 -6.79
C ALA A 241 -27.14 16.47 -6.43
N ALA A 242 -26.94 16.88 -5.18
CA ALA A 242 -27.02 18.27 -4.74
C ALA A 242 -25.77 19.10 -5.12
N GLY A 243 -24.76 18.44 -5.69
CA GLY A 243 -23.51 19.06 -6.11
C GLY A 243 -22.43 19.14 -5.04
N ASN A 244 -22.66 18.58 -3.85
CA ASN A 244 -21.69 18.56 -2.76
C ASN A 244 -20.64 17.48 -3.02
N PHE A 245 -19.38 17.84 -2.85
CA PHE A 245 -18.25 16.93 -2.96
C PHE A 245 -17.78 16.48 -1.58
N ALA A 246 -17.55 15.19 -1.41
CA ALA A 246 -17.01 14.60 -0.19
C ALA A 246 -16.09 13.41 -0.51
N TYR A 247 -15.20 13.11 0.44
CA TYR A 247 -14.41 11.88 0.42
C TYR A 247 -15.09 10.81 1.26
N TYR A 248 -15.10 9.59 0.75
CA TYR A 248 -15.70 8.42 1.37
C TYR A 248 -14.66 7.31 1.46
N THR A 249 -14.65 6.55 2.56
CA THR A 249 -14.05 5.21 2.52
C THR A 249 -14.85 4.32 1.57
N ILE A 250 -14.26 3.23 1.08
CA ILE A 250 -14.95 2.32 0.15
C ILE A 250 -16.29 1.81 0.74
N PRO A 251 -16.36 1.36 2.01
CA PRO A 251 -17.65 0.95 2.60
C PRO A 251 -18.64 2.11 2.76
N GLN A 252 -18.19 3.29 3.19
CA GLN A 252 -19.05 4.47 3.32
C GLN A 252 -19.66 4.87 1.99
N TYR A 253 -18.89 4.82 0.90
CA TYR A 253 -19.37 5.13 -0.44
C TYR A 253 -20.50 4.18 -0.87
N ARG A 254 -20.32 2.87 -0.68
CA ARG A 254 -21.36 1.88 -1.04
C ARG A 254 -22.65 2.09 -0.25
N VAL A 255 -22.55 2.42 1.04
CA VAL A 255 -23.72 2.78 1.87
C VAL A 255 -24.40 4.04 1.35
N ALA A 256 -23.63 5.10 1.06
CA ALA A 256 -24.18 6.35 0.54
C ALA A 256 -24.85 6.18 -0.83
N ALA A 257 -24.26 5.37 -1.71
CA ALA A 257 -24.81 5.07 -3.02
C ALA A 257 -26.10 4.25 -2.95
N GLN A 258 -26.15 3.24 -2.06
CA GLN A 258 -27.36 2.48 -1.80
C GLN A 258 -28.48 3.37 -1.23
N ALA A 259 -28.17 4.21 -0.24
CA ALA A 259 -29.12 5.14 0.35
C ALA A 259 -29.69 6.13 -0.68
N ALA A 260 -28.88 6.58 -1.65
CA ALA A 260 -29.34 7.45 -2.73
C ALA A 260 -30.38 6.75 -3.63
N ARG A 261 -30.15 5.48 -3.96
CA ARG A 261 -31.10 4.67 -4.76
C ARG A 261 -32.38 4.36 -4.01
N ASP A 262 -32.29 4.11 -2.71
CA ASP A 262 -33.44 3.77 -1.87
C ASP A 262 -34.27 4.99 -1.42
N ALA A 263 -33.81 6.21 -1.74
CA ALA A 263 -34.54 7.44 -1.46
C ALA A 263 -35.89 7.49 -2.21
N SER A 264 -36.82 8.30 -1.70
CA SER A 264 -38.12 8.53 -2.34
C SER A 264 -38.38 10.04 -2.54
N PRO A 265 -38.31 10.56 -3.78
CA PRO A 265 -37.96 9.84 -5.02
C PRO A 265 -36.48 9.41 -5.03
N ALA A 266 -36.17 8.38 -5.81
CA ALA A 266 -34.79 7.91 -5.98
C ALA A 266 -33.92 9.02 -6.56
N VAL A 267 -32.72 9.18 -6.01
CA VAL A 267 -31.74 10.17 -6.48
C VAL A 267 -30.49 9.48 -7.01
N ALA A 268 -29.78 10.15 -7.91
CA ALA A 268 -28.54 9.62 -8.47
C ALA A 268 -27.50 9.36 -7.36
N ALA A 269 -26.87 8.18 -7.40
CA ALA A 269 -25.76 7.85 -6.52
C ALA A 269 -24.61 8.85 -6.68
N PRO A 270 -23.83 9.13 -5.62
CA PRO A 270 -22.72 10.07 -5.72
C PRO A 270 -21.73 9.65 -6.81
N ARG A 271 -21.45 10.56 -7.74
CA ARG A 271 -20.55 10.32 -8.88
C ARG A 271 -19.12 10.39 -8.43
N ILE A 272 -18.34 9.32 -8.65
CA ILE A 272 -16.93 9.27 -8.30
C ILE A 272 -16.11 10.06 -9.33
N LEU A 273 -15.30 11.01 -8.84
CA LEU A 273 -14.52 11.94 -9.67
C LEU A 273 -13.02 11.89 -9.36
N SER A 274 -12.63 11.36 -8.21
CA SER A 274 -11.22 11.23 -7.83
C SER A 274 -11.00 10.06 -6.88
N ILE A 275 -9.76 9.57 -6.83
CA ILE A 275 -9.30 8.59 -5.85
C ILE A 275 -8.11 9.18 -5.10
N GLN A 276 -8.10 9.07 -3.79
CA GLN A 276 -6.91 9.30 -2.98
C GLN A 276 -6.38 7.97 -2.50
N ILE A 277 -5.08 7.78 -2.65
CA ILE A 277 -4.35 6.61 -2.16
C ILE A 277 -3.32 7.07 -1.15
N SER A 278 -3.17 6.31 -0.07
CA SER A 278 -2.10 6.49 0.90
C SER A 278 -1.51 5.14 1.31
N VAL A 279 -0.19 5.08 1.45
CA VAL A 279 0.53 3.93 1.99
C VAL A 279 1.46 4.37 3.11
N LEU A 280 1.58 3.54 4.14
CA LEU A 280 2.62 3.67 5.17
C LEU A 280 3.76 2.73 4.83
N ALA A 281 4.80 3.26 4.18
CA ALA A 281 6.00 2.50 3.87
C ALA A 281 6.90 2.38 5.10
N ARG A 282 7.57 1.23 5.23
CA ARG A 282 8.49 0.89 6.34
C ARG A 282 9.86 0.51 5.78
N SER A 283 10.95 0.83 6.49
CA SER A 283 12.30 0.37 6.10
C SER A 283 12.42 -1.16 6.19
N THR A 284 13.33 -1.75 5.43
CA THR A 284 13.58 -3.21 5.50
C THR A 284 14.31 -3.59 6.79
N ASN A 285 15.10 -2.67 7.34
CA ASN A 285 15.89 -2.87 8.55
C ASN A 285 15.34 -2.07 9.74
N ASN A 286 15.50 -2.63 10.93
CA ASN A 286 15.30 -1.90 12.17
C ASN A 286 16.57 -1.08 12.45
N ALA A 287 16.52 0.23 12.23
CA ALA A 287 17.70 1.08 12.32
C ALA A 287 18.23 1.19 13.75
N GLN A 288 17.43 0.83 14.77
CA GLN A 288 17.78 0.87 16.20
C GLN A 288 18.30 2.25 16.64
N ASN A 289 17.96 3.30 15.90
CA ASN A 289 18.42 4.65 16.12
C ASN A 289 17.38 5.45 16.91
N LYS A 290 17.79 6.09 18.00
CA LYS A 290 16.88 6.87 18.87
C LYS A 290 16.19 8.04 18.16
N ALA A 291 16.71 8.49 17.02
CA ALA A 291 16.08 9.50 16.18
C ALA A 291 14.75 9.06 15.56
N ILE A 292 14.48 7.75 15.48
CA ILE A 292 13.18 7.22 15.03
C ILE A 292 12.32 6.98 16.25
N ASP A 293 11.23 7.73 16.39
CA ASP A 293 10.24 7.51 17.43
C ASP A 293 9.30 6.34 17.04
N PRO A 294 9.32 5.21 17.78
CA PRO A 294 8.43 4.09 17.48
C PRO A 294 6.95 4.38 17.78
N ASN A 295 6.64 5.42 18.55
CA ASN A 295 5.26 5.86 18.82
C ASN A 295 4.80 7.00 17.90
N GLN A 296 5.59 7.32 16.86
CA GLN A 296 5.25 8.38 15.93
C GLN A 296 3.85 8.16 15.34
N SER A 297 3.04 9.21 15.40
CA SER A 297 1.75 9.27 14.71
C SER A 297 1.90 9.76 13.28
N PHE A 298 1.08 9.21 12.40
CA PHE A 298 1.05 9.48 10.97
C PHE A 298 -0.36 9.85 10.56
N LEU A 299 -0.53 11.00 9.90
CA LEU A 299 -1.77 11.36 9.23
C LEU A 299 -1.79 10.69 7.85
N MET A 300 -2.74 9.78 7.65
CA MET A 300 -2.98 9.07 6.40
C MET A 300 -4.35 9.44 5.85
N LEU A 301 -4.39 10.46 4.99
CA LEU A 301 -5.63 11.04 4.46
C LEU A 301 -6.54 11.57 5.59
N ASP A 302 -7.57 10.82 5.96
CA ASP A 302 -8.61 11.15 6.94
C ASP A 302 -8.39 10.50 8.31
N GLN A 303 -7.34 9.68 8.48
CA GLN A 303 -7.07 8.97 9.74
C GLN A 303 -5.69 9.27 10.32
N ASN A 304 -5.61 9.39 11.64
CA ASN A 304 -4.35 9.47 12.38
C ASN A 304 -4.05 8.10 13.01
N VAL A 305 -2.89 7.54 12.66
CA VAL A 305 -2.52 6.16 12.96
C VAL A 305 -1.10 6.08 13.50
N HIS A 306 -0.75 5.01 14.19
CA HIS A 306 0.62 4.67 14.57
C HIS A 306 0.89 3.20 14.32
N ALA A 307 2.16 2.80 14.34
CA ALA A 307 2.54 1.40 14.22
C ALA A 307 2.02 0.59 15.42
N ALA A 308 1.55 -0.62 15.18
CA ALA A 308 1.14 -1.55 16.24
C ALA A 308 2.33 -2.03 17.08
N ASP A 309 3.52 -2.14 16.47
CA ASP A 309 4.77 -2.43 17.18
C ASP A 309 5.49 -1.14 17.56
N ASN A 310 5.52 -0.85 18.87
CA ASN A 310 6.20 0.30 19.46
C ASN A 310 7.59 -0.02 20.04
N ARG A 311 8.10 -1.24 19.84
CA ARG A 311 9.40 -1.67 20.36
C ARG A 311 10.51 -1.54 19.33
N THR A 312 10.18 -1.75 18.06
CA THR A 312 11.15 -1.68 16.97
C THR A 312 11.25 -0.28 16.37
N ARG A 313 12.44 0.08 15.88
CA ARG A 313 12.72 1.39 15.29
C ARG A 313 12.93 1.27 13.79
N PHE A 314 11.94 0.69 13.12
CA PHE A 314 11.83 0.80 11.67
C PHE A 314 11.43 2.23 11.31
N LEU A 315 12.11 2.80 10.32
CA LEU A 315 11.71 4.09 9.78
C LEU A 315 10.41 3.89 9.02
N ARG A 316 9.50 4.86 9.11
CA ARG A 316 8.22 4.83 8.41
C ARG A 316 7.94 6.17 7.75
N ARG A 317 7.27 6.14 6.61
CA ARG A 317 6.87 7.35 5.89
C ARG A 317 5.55 7.14 5.17
N VAL A 318 4.69 8.15 5.25
CA VAL A 318 3.45 8.20 4.49
C VAL A 318 3.75 8.72 3.09
N TYR A 319 3.23 8.02 2.09
CA TYR A 319 3.16 8.49 0.72
C TYR A 319 1.71 8.50 0.30
N SER A 320 1.25 9.61 -0.30
CA SER A 320 -0.11 9.73 -0.78
C SER A 320 -0.17 10.42 -2.13
N VAL A 321 -1.19 10.08 -2.90
CA VAL A 321 -1.46 10.65 -4.22
C VAL A 321 -2.96 10.84 -4.39
N THR A 322 -3.36 11.95 -5.03
CA THR A 322 -4.75 12.20 -5.42
C THR A 322 -4.82 12.17 -6.94
N ILE A 323 -5.68 11.31 -7.49
CA ILE A 323 -5.88 11.13 -8.92
C ILE A 323 -7.29 11.57 -9.30
N ALA A 324 -7.40 12.54 -10.20
CA ALA A 324 -8.66 12.92 -10.84
C ALA A 324 -9.01 11.94 -11.97
N LEU A 325 -10.24 11.44 -11.99
CA LEU A 325 -10.73 10.47 -12.96
C LEU A 325 -11.33 11.18 -14.18
N ARG A 326 -10.48 11.57 -15.13
CA ARG A 326 -10.91 12.38 -16.29
C ARG A 326 -11.98 11.70 -17.15
N ASN A 327 -11.87 10.38 -17.36
CA ASN A 327 -12.85 9.63 -18.14
C ASN A 327 -14.18 9.40 -17.39
N ALA A 328 -14.25 9.79 -16.10
CA ALA A 328 -15.46 9.78 -15.30
C ALA A 328 -16.12 11.17 -15.20
N MET A 329 -15.63 12.18 -15.94
CA MET A 329 -16.09 13.58 -15.92
C MET A 329 -17.01 13.97 -17.09
N GLY A 330 -17.35 13.05 -18.00
CA GLY A 330 -18.26 13.33 -19.11
C GLY A 330 -19.74 13.43 -18.70
N GLU A 331 -20.52 14.27 -19.37
CA GLU A 331 -21.98 14.33 -19.20
C GLU A 331 -22.66 13.36 -20.17
N THR A 332 -23.79 12.77 -19.79
CA THR A 332 -24.64 12.02 -20.72
C THR A 332 -25.32 13.03 -21.65
N ILE A 333 -25.11 12.87 -22.97
CA ILE A 333 -25.72 13.71 -24.01
C ILE A 333 -27.17 13.26 -24.24
#